data_AF-A0A532TVK6-F1
#
_entry.id   AF-A0A532TVK6-F1
#
_cell.length_a   1.000
_cell.length_b   1.000
_cell.length_c   1.000
_cell.angle_alpha   90.00
_cell.angle_beta   90.00
_cell.angle_gamma   90.00
#
_symmetry.space_group_name_H-M   'P 1'
#
loop_
_entity.id
_entity.type
_entity.pdbx_description
1 polymer ?
#
loop_
_entity_poly.entity_id
_entity_poly.type
_entity_poly.pdbx_seq_one_letter_code
_entity_poly.pdbx_strand_id
1 'polypeptide(L)'
;MEIIVIGTWIMAFGTWAMAAALIYQTIMTRKQLEITVKEKERPIIVEFLGRIALPLGTKLDEELDAIKKKEFDWDHGQMESRRITMIDLPLIQLYTYKFPWIHVMAVYYNSTVSMLMNSLKKVDESIHTPNFGEECRKLVGKFNIESPENSRVPQNEIPSALRRIIRYVINNEKELPGTSPYYHFWKKYGTHFLKIRERDEIAIELNVMYKVLDMVIPEVQIFNKKLLELTEKLMREYHITAEELRELFKPEE
;
A
#
# COMPACT_ATOMS: atom_id res chain seq x y z
N MET A 1 -75.22 30.25 -19.06
CA MET A 1 -74.11 29.55 -19.74
C MET A 1 -72.74 30.06 -19.25
N GLU A 2 -72.56 31.38 -19.12
CA GLU A 2 -71.29 32.01 -18.69
C GLU A 2 -70.80 31.63 -17.28
N ILE A 3 -71.70 31.50 -16.30
CA ILE A 3 -71.34 31.11 -14.91
C ILE A 3 -70.71 29.70 -14.85
N ILE A 4 -71.17 28.79 -15.70
CA ILE A 4 -70.64 27.42 -15.78
C ILE A 4 -69.22 27.44 -16.33
N VAL A 5 -68.96 28.25 -17.36
CA VAL A 5 -67.63 28.40 -17.98
C VAL A 5 -66.63 28.98 -16.98
N ILE A 6 -67.01 30.02 -16.23
CA ILE A 6 -66.16 30.63 -15.20
C ILE A 6 -65.83 29.61 -14.10
N GLY A 7 -66.81 28.83 -13.64
CA GLY A 7 -66.60 27.77 -12.66
C GLY A 7 -65.62 26.70 -13.13
N THR A 8 -65.69 26.29 -14.41
CA THR A 8 -64.74 25.34 -15.00
C THR A 8 -63.31 25.87 -15.04
N TRP A 9 -63.10 27.14 -15.40
CA TRP A 9 -61.77 27.75 -15.40
C TRP A 9 -61.18 27.88 -14.00
N ILE A 10 -62.00 28.22 -12.99
CA ILE A 10 -61.56 28.28 -11.59
C ILE A 10 -61.14 26.89 -11.10
N MET A 11 -61.92 25.85 -11.40
CA MET A 11 -61.55 24.48 -11.05
C MET A 11 -60.27 24.03 -11.75
N ALA A 12 -60.13 24.31 -13.05
CA ALA A 12 -58.92 23.97 -13.80
C ALA A 12 -57.69 24.67 -13.22
N PHE A 13 -57.78 25.96 -12.90
CA PHE A 13 -56.69 26.69 -12.23
C PHE A 13 -56.34 26.10 -10.87
N GLY A 14 -57.35 25.74 -10.06
CA GLY A 14 -57.16 25.06 -8.79
C GLY A 14 -56.43 23.72 -8.95
N THR A 15 -56.78 22.92 -9.95
CA THR A 15 -56.09 21.66 -10.27
C THR A 15 -54.63 21.88 -10.66
N TRP A 16 -54.33 22.86 -11.51
CA TRP A 16 -52.95 23.19 -11.89
C TRP A 16 -52.13 23.70 -10.70
N ALA A 17 -52.71 24.54 -9.84
CA ALA A 17 -52.04 25.02 -8.63
C ALA A 17 -51.72 23.88 -7.65
N MET A 18 -52.66 22.95 -7.43
CA MET A 18 -52.43 21.76 -6.63
C MET A 18 -51.34 20.86 -7.24
N ALA A 19 -51.37 20.64 -8.56
CA ALA A 19 -50.34 19.85 -9.25
C ALA A 19 -48.95 20.49 -9.09
N ALA A 20 -48.83 21.82 -9.27
CA ALA A 20 -47.57 22.53 -9.06
C ALA A 20 -47.07 22.44 -7.61
N ALA A 21 -47.97 22.57 -6.62
CA ALA A 21 -47.64 22.41 -5.21
C ALA A 21 -47.16 20.99 -4.88
N LEU A 22 -47.80 19.96 -5.44
CA LEU A 22 -47.38 18.56 -5.28
C LEU A 22 -46.01 18.28 -5.91
N ILE A 23 -45.75 18.82 -7.11
CA ILE A 23 -44.44 18.72 -7.77
C ILE A 23 -43.37 19.38 -6.89
N TYR A 24 -43.63 20.59 -6.40
CA TYR A 24 -42.71 21.31 -5.52
C TYR A 24 -42.44 20.55 -4.22
N GLN A 25 -43.49 20.06 -3.54
CA GLN A 25 -43.35 19.22 -2.34
C GLN A 25 -42.53 17.96 -2.64
N THR A 26 -42.78 17.29 -3.76
CA THR A 26 -42.02 16.10 -4.15
C THR A 26 -40.53 16.41 -4.34
N ILE A 27 -40.20 17.53 -4.97
CA ILE A 27 -38.80 17.98 -5.14
C ILE A 27 -38.16 18.27 -3.78
N MET A 28 -38.86 18.98 -2.89
CA MET A 28 -38.35 19.32 -1.55
C MET A 28 -38.16 18.06 -0.69
N THR A 29 -39.11 17.14 -0.70
CA THR A 29 -39.01 15.86 0.02
C THR A 29 -37.84 15.02 -0.49
N ARG A 30 -37.60 14.98 -1.81
CA ARG A 30 -36.43 14.30 -2.39
C ARG A 30 -35.13 14.92 -1.90
N LYS A 31 -35.00 16.25 -1.92
CA LYS A 31 -33.82 16.96 -1.40
C LYS A 31 -33.60 16.68 0.09
N GLN A 32 -34.65 16.68 0.90
CA GLN A 32 -34.55 16.37 2.33
C GLN A 32 -34.13 14.92 2.56
N LEU A 33 -34.66 13.97 1.77
CA LEU A 33 -34.26 12.56 1.85
C LEU A 33 -32.79 12.39 1.49
N GLU A 34 -32.31 13.03 0.42
CA GLU A 34 -30.91 13.02 0.02
C GLU A 34 -29.99 13.56 1.13
N ILE A 35 -30.35 14.68 1.76
CA ILE A 35 -29.60 15.24 2.90
C ILE A 35 -29.58 14.25 4.06
N THR A 36 -30.74 13.68 4.42
CA THR A 36 -30.86 12.71 5.52
C THR A 36 -30.02 11.45 5.26
N VAL A 37 -30.00 10.96 4.03
CA VAL A 37 -29.18 9.81 3.63
C VAL A 37 -27.70 10.17 3.77
N LYS A 38 -27.27 11.32 3.27
CA LYS A 38 -25.88 11.77 3.39
C LYS A 38 -25.45 11.93 4.84
N GLU A 39 -26.28 12.51 5.70
CA GLU A 39 -26.00 12.66 7.13
C GLU A 39 -25.85 11.31 7.84
N LYS A 40 -26.67 10.32 7.48
CA LYS A 40 -26.58 8.96 8.02
C LYS A 40 -25.35 8.21 7.53
N GLU A 41 -24.93 8.43 6.28
CA GLU A 41 -23.77 7.76 5.69
C GLU A 41 -22.45 8.42 6.08
N ARG A 42 -22.46 9.73 6.36
CA ARG A 42 -21.25 10.51 6.64
C ARG A 42 -20.32 9.89 7.68
N PRO A 43 -20.79 9.38 8.84
CA PRO A 43 -19.90 8.75 9.83
C PRO A 43 -19.15 7.55 9.26
N ILE A 44 -19.82 6.73 8.45
CA ILE A 44 -19.24 5.55 7.81
C ILE A 44 -18.19 5.97 6.78
N ILE A 45 -18.48 7.02 6.01
CA ILE A 45 -17.53 7.57 5.03
C ILE A 45 -16.30 8.16 5.72
N VAL A 46 -16.48 8.92 6.81
CA VAL A 46 -15.40 9.45 7.62
C VAL A 46 -14.53 8.31 8.16
N GLU A 47 -15.14 7.26 8.70
CA GLU A 47 -14.43 6.09 9.19
C GLU A 47 -13.66 5.37 8.08
N PHE A 48 -14.29 5.12 6.94
CA PHE A 48 -13.66 4.51 5.77
C PHE A 48 -12.45 5.32 5.30
N LEU A 49 -12.59 6.64 5.15
CA LEU A 49 -11.53 7.52 4.69
C LEU A 49 -10.34 7.52 5.66
N GLY A 50 -10.61 7.67 6.95
CA GLY A 50 -9.59 7.78 7.98
C GLY A 50 -8.88 6.46 8.33
N ARG A 51 -9.63 5.34 8.36
CA ARG A 51 -9.07 4.03 8.74
C ARG A 51 -8.52 3.23 7.57
N ILE A 52 -9.05 3.44 6.36
CA ILE A 52 -8.70 2.62 5.20
C ILE A 52 -8.11 3.47 4.10
N ALA A 53 -8.89 4.39 3.51
CA ALA A 53 -8.52 4.96 2.22
C ALA A 53 -7.21 5.76 2.27
N LEU A 54 -7.05 6.64 3.27
CA LEU A 54 -5.84 7.46 3.43
C LEU A 54 -4.62 6.65 3.89
N PRO A 55 -4.70 5.81 4.96
CA PRO A 55 -3.56 5.00 5.36
C PRO A 55 -3.12 4.02 4.27
N LEU A 56 -4.09 3.36 3.60
CA LEU A 56 -3.79 2.42 2.53
C LEU A 56 -3.21 3.12 1.30
N GLY A 57 -3.74 4.28 0.90
CA GLY A 57 -3.18 5.05 -0.22
C GLY A 57 -1.72 5.45 0.04
N THR A 58 -1.44 5.98 1.23
CA THR A 58 -0.06 6.34 1.64
C THR A 58 0.86 5.14 1.61
N LYS A 59 0.41 4.01 2.16
CA LYS A 59 1.15 2.75 2.16
C LYS A 59 1.45 2.25 0.74
N LEU A 60 0.44 2.27 -0.15
CA LEU A 60 0.61 1.83 -1.54
C LEU A 60 1.60 2.72 -2.31
N ASP A 61 1.65 4.03 -2.02
CA ASP A 61 2.64 4.94 -2.60
C ASP A 61 4.07 4.63 -2.13
N GLU A 62 4.25 4.43 -0.82
CA GLU A 62 5.54 4.04 -0.24
C GLU A 62 6.04 2.69 -0.79
N GLU A 63 5.14 1.71 -0.88
CA GLU A 63 5.42 0.40 -1.47
C GLU A 63 5.79 0.50 -2.94
N LEU A 64 5.04 1.28 -3.72
CA LEU A 64 5.31 1.48 -5.13
C LEU A 64 6.69 2.10 -5.37
N ASP A 65 7.06 3.11 -4.57
CA ASP A 65 8.37 3.73 -4.62
C ASP A 65 9.48 2.72 -4.27
N ALA A 66 9.30 1.94 -3.21
CA ALA A 66 10.22 0.89 -2.80
C ALA A 66 10.40 -0.19 -3.88
N ILE A 67 9.31 -0.64 -4.49
CA ILE A 67 9.29 -1.62 -5.59
C ILE A 67 10.07 -1.09 -6.81
N LYS A 68 9.82 0.16 -7.20
CA LYS A 68 10.52 0.81 -8.34
C LYS A 68 12.02 0.96 -8.08
N LYS A 69 12.40 1.28 -6.85
CA LYS A 69 13.80 1.39 -6.42
C LYS A 69 14.45 0.04 -6.12
N LYS A 70 13.66 -1.05 -6.09
CA LYS A 70 14.09 -2.41 -5.71
C LYS A 70 14.61 -2.48 -4.27
N GLU A 71 14.02 -1.67 -3.39
CA GLU A 71 14.37 -1.55 -1.97
C GLU A 71 13.37 -2.37 -1.12
N PHE A 72 13.50 -3.70 -1.14
CA PHE A 72 12.50 -4.58 -0.51
C PHE A 72 12.59 -4.64 1.01
N ASP A 73 13.73 -4.24 1.59
CA ASP A 73 14.03 -4.45 3.01
C ASP A 73 13.72 -5.89 3.46
N TRP A 74 14.28 -6.85 2.71
CA TRP A 74 14.06 -8.28 2.93
C TRP A 74 14.67 -8.76 4.25
N ASP A 75 13.89 -9.50 5.04
CA ASP A 75 14.34 -10.15 6.27
C ASP A 75 14.46 -11.66 6.06
N HIS A 76 15.69 -12.14 5.89
CA HIS A 76 16.00 -13.57 5.80
C HIS A 76 15.45 -14.41 6.97
N GLY A 77 15.36 -13.83 8.18
CA GLY A 77 14.91 -14.57 9.35
C GLY A 77 13.41 -14.86 9.33
N GLN A 78 12.61 -13.93 8.81
CA GLN A 78 11.15 -14.06 8.69
C GLN A 78 10.71 -14.53 7.30
N MET A 79 11.59 -14.45 6.30
CA MET A 79 11.28 -14.66 4.89
C MET A 79 10.18 -13.70 4.39
N GLU A 80 10.27 -12.44 4.83
CA GLU A 80 9.28 -11.40 4.53
C GLU A 80 9.94 -10.06 4.19
N SER A 81 9.24 -9.24 3.41
CA SER A 81 9.59 -7.85 3.18
C SER A 81 8.98 -6.96 4.26
N ARG A 82 9.77 -6.04 4.80
CA ARG A 82 9.26 -5.01 5.73
C ARG A 82 8.61 -3.84 5.02
N ARG A 83 8.90 -3.67 3.73
CA ARG A 83 8.39 -2.56 2.91
C ARG A 83 7.08 -2.91 2.21
N ILE A 84 6.88 -4.17 1.86
CA ILE A 84 5.73 -4.64 1.09
C ILE A 84 4.95 -5.61 1.95
N THR A 85 3.70 -5.27 2.28
CA THR A 85 2.90 -6.07 3.22
C THR A 85 1.48 -6.25 2.72
N MET A 86 0.93 -7.45 2.96
CA MET A 86 -0.46 -7.73 2.61
C MET A 86 -1.42 -6.79 3.31
N ILE A 87 -2.55 -6.55 2.65
CA ILE A 87 -3.64 -5.74 3.16
C ILE A 87 -4.52 -6.62 4.06
N ASP A 88 -4.95 -6.05 5.19
CA ASP A 88 -5.90 -6.66 6.11
C ASP A 88 -7.31 -6.71 5.50
N LEU A 89 -7.66 -7.86 4.92
CA LEU A 89 -8.94 -8.08 4.25
C LEU A 89 -10.14 -7.97 5.19
N PRO A 90 -10.13 -8.53 6.43
CA PRO A 90 -11.19 -8.33 7.41
C PRO A 90 -11.60 -6.86 7.60
N LEU A 91 -10.63 -5.93 7.71
CA LEU A 91 -10.92 -4.52 7.88
C LEU A 91 -11.65 -3.94 6.64
N ILE A 92 -11.20 -4.30 5.43
CA ILE A 92 -11.84 -3.88 4.18
C ILE A 92 -13.23 -4.49 4.02
N GLN A 93 -13.43 -5.72 4.50
CA GLN A 93 -14.68 -6.45 4.36
C GLN A 93 -15.87 -5.72 5.00
N LEU A 94 -15.63 -4.93 6.05
CA LEU A 94 -16.63 -4.08 6.70
C LEU A 94 -17.29 -3.07 5.74
N TYR A 95 -16.60 -2.71 4.65
CA TYR A 95 -17.05 -1.69 3.69
C TYR A 95 -17.44 -2.26 2.33
N THR A 96 -17.40 -3.59 2.14
CA THR A 96 -17.71 -4.24 0.86
C THR A 96 -19.12 -3.96 0.36
N TYR A 97 -20.09 -3.76 1.26
CA TYR A 97 -21.47 -3.42 0.86
C TYR A 97 -21.56 -2.06 0.14
N LYS A 98 -20.65 -1.12 0.45
CA LYS A 98 -20.62 0.23 -0.14
C LYS A 98 -19.59 0.33 -1.26
N PHE A 99 -18.44 -0.32 -1.08
CA PHE A 99 -17.31 -0.26 -2.01
C PHE A 99 -16.81 -1.67 -2.37
N PRO A 100 -17.62 -2.49 -3.05
CA PRO A 100 -17.27 -3.90 -3.30
C PRO A 100 -15.99 -4.05 -4.14
N TRP A 101 -15.73 -3.10 -5.02
CA TRP A 101 -14.56 -3.12 -5.88
C TRP A 101 -13.24 -2.96 -5.10
N ILE A 102 -13.25 -2.33 -3.92
CA ILE A 102 -12.04 -2.18 -3.09
C ILE A 102 -11.61 -3.53 -2.54
N HIS A 103 -12.57 -4.33 -2.08
CA HIS A 103 -12.30 -5.68 -1.61
C HIS A 103 -11.70 -6.54 -2.73
N VAL A 104 -12.28 -6.46 -3.93
CA VAL A 104 -11.75 -7.19 -5.11
C VAL A 104 -10.31 -6.76 -5.42
N MET A 105 -10.03 -5.45 -5.42
CA MET A 105 -8.67 -4.92 -5.65
C MET A 105 -7.70 -5.34 -4.55
N ALA A 106 -8.12 -5.34 -3.28
CA ALA A 106 -7.28 -5.76 -2.17
C ALA A 106 -6.93 -7.25 -2.22
N VAL A 107 -7.90 -8.11 -2.58
CA VAL A 107 -7.66 -9.56 -2.80
C VAL A 107 -6.66 -9.76 -3.94
N TYR A 108 -6.87 -9.05 -5.05
CA TYR A 108 -5.99 -9.15 -6.21
C TYR A 108 -4.57 -8.63 -5.91
N TYR A 109 -4.46 -7.51 -5.20
CA TYR A 109 -3.20 -6.98 -4.69
C TYR A 109 -2.50 -8.01 -3.80
N ASN A 110 -3.19 -8.62 -2.83
CA ASN A 110 -2.59 -9.61 -1.92
C ASN A 110 -2.08 -10.84 -2.68
N SER A 111 -2.81 -11.29 -3.71
CA SER A 111 -2.37 -12.37 -4.58
C SER A 111 -1.08 -12.01 -5.33
N THR A 112 -1.02 -10.79 -5.86
CA THR A 112 0.13 -10.28 -6.63
C THR A 112 1.36 -10.07 -5.73
N VAL A 113 1.18 -9.52 -4.53
CA VAL A 113 2.23 -9.39 -3.51
C VAL A 113 2.72 -10.76 -3.06
N SER A 114 1.83 -11.73 -2.88
CA SER A 114 2.22 -13.11 -2.54
C SER A 114 3.15 -13.71 -3.61
N MET A 115 2.88 -13.48 -4.90
CA MET A 115 3.78 -13.91 -5.99
C MET A 115 5.16 -13.25 -5.88
N LEU A 116 5.22 -11.96 -5.55
CA LEU A 116 6.48 -11.24 -5.35
C LEU A 116 7.24 -11.78 -4.13
N MET A 117 6.58 -11.95 -2.99
CA MET A 117 7.18 -12.51 -1.77
C MET A 117 7.74 -13.91 -2.01
N ASN A 118 6.99 -14.76 -2.71
CA ASN A 118 7.48 -16.09 -3.08
C ASN A 118 8.69 -16.05 -4.01
N SER A 119 8.75 -15.09 -4.93
CA SER A 119 9.92 -14.93 -5.81
C SER A 119 11.15 -14.43 -5.05
N LEU A 120 10.98 -13.47 -4.14
CA LEU A 120 12.05 -13.00 -3.25
C LEU A 120 12.58 -14.14 -2.35
N LYS A 121 11.67 -14.96 -1.82
CA LYS A 121 12.02 -16.14 -1.03
C LYS A 121 12.88 -17.13 -1.81
N LYS A 122 12.55 -17.41 -3.08
CA LYS A 122 13.37 -18.30 -3.92
C LYS A 122 14.77 -17.75 -4.20
N VAL A 123 14.89 -16.43 -4.39
CA VAL A 123 16.19 -15.76 -4.53
C VAL A 123 17.00 -15.92 -3.24
N ASP A 124 16.39 -15.67 -2.08
CA ASP A 124 17.01 -15.85 -0.78
C ASP A 124 17.49 -17.28 -0.56
N GLU A 125 16.64 -18.28 -0.79
CA GLU A 125 16.96 -19.70 -0.67
C GLU A 125 18.10 -20.13 -1.59
N SER A 126 18.17 -19.55 -2.80
CA SER A 126 19.23 -19.82 -3.77
C SER A 126 20.58 -19.20 -3.38
N ILE A 127 20.56 -18.05 -2.69
CA ILE A 127 21.76 -17.44 -2.11
C ILE A 127 22.19 -18.21 -0.86
N HIS A 128 21.23 -18.59 0.00
CA HIS A 128 21.46 -19.16 1.32
C HIS A 128 21.85 -20.64 1.25
N THR A 129 23.12 -20.86 0.92
CA THR A 129 23.75 -22.19 0.97
C THR A 129 24.67 -22.33 2.20
N PRO A 130 24.95 -23.56 2.67
CA PRO A 130 25.93 -23.76 3.75
C PRO A 130 27.31 -23.15 3.43
N ASN A 131 27.74 -23.27 2.17
CA ASN A 131 29.00 -22.69 1.68
C ASN A 131 29.00 -21.16 1.79
N PHE A 132 27.89 -20.53 1.43
CA PHE A 132 27.74 -19.08 1.55
C PHE A 132 27.77 -18.61 3.01
N GLY A 133 27.14 -19.35 3.93
CA GLY A 133 27.18 -19.06 5.36
C GLY A 133 28.59 -19.18 5.98
N GLU A 134 29.37 -20.17 5.55
CA GLU A 134 30.78 -20.30 5.95
C GLU A 134 31.64 -19.16 5.38
N GLU A 135 31.44 -18.84 4.10
CA GLU A 135 32.13 -17.74 3.42
C GLU A 135 31.88 -16.40 4.11
N CYS A 136 30.62 -16.08 4.44
CA CYS A 136 30.27 -14.87 5.19
C CYS A 136 31.01 -14.79 6.53
N ARG A 137 30.98 -15.87 7.33
CA ARG A 137 31.66 -15.92 8.63
C ARG A 137 33.16 -15.73 8.50
N LYS A 138 33.78 -16.38 7.50
CA LYS A 138 35.21 -16.26 7.23
C LYS A 138 35.61 -14.84 6.84
N LEU A 139 34.85 -14.19 5.95
CA LEU A 139 35.14 -12.82 5.50
C LEU A 139 34.93 -11.79 6.60
N VAL A 140 33.87 -11.92 7.41
CA VAL A 140 33.64 -11.05 8.57
C VAL A 140 34.75 -11.23 9.61
N GLY A 141 35.13 -12.47 9.92
CA GLY A 141 36.24 -12.76 10.83
C GLY A 141 37.57 -12.16 10.35
N LYS A 142 37.91 -12.40 9.08
CA LYS A 142 39.10 -11.83 8.43
C LYS A 142 39.08 -10.29 8.47
N PHE A 143 37.94 -9.68 8.15
CA PHE A 143 37.77 -8.23 8.19
C PHE A 143 38.04 -7.65 9.58
N ASN A 144 37.46 -8.26 10.62
CA ASN A 144 37.60 -7.79 11.99
C ASN A 144 39.01 -7.93 12.54
N ILE A 145 39.78 -8.92 12.08
CA ILE A 145 41.21 -9.07 12.43
C ILE A 145 42.06 -7.97 11.76
N GLU A 146 41.81 -7.70 10.47
CA GLU A 146 42.63 -6.78 9.66
C GLU A 146 42.29 -5.30 9.86
N SER A 147 41.12 -4.98 10.42
CA SER A 147 40.60 -3.60 10.45
C SER A 147 40.79 -2.91 11.81
N PRO A 148 40.97 -1.57 11.80
CA PRO A 148 40.95 -0.75 13.03
C PRO A 148 39.65 -0.94 13.81
N GLU A 149 39.72 -0.86 15.13
CA GLU A 149 38.61 -1.18 16.04
C GLU A 149 37.31 -0.44 15.72
N ASN A 150 37.41 0.85 15.40
CA ASN A 150 36.26 1.70 15.03
C ASN A 150 35.59 1.33 13.69
N SER A 151 36.23 0.48 12.88
CA SER A 151 35.75 0.08 11.55
C SER A 151 35.22 -1.35 11.54
N ARG A 152 35.37 -2.10 12.63
CA ARG A 152 34.99 -3.52 12.72
C ARG A 152 33.48 -3.67 12.73
N VAL A 153 33.00 -4.81 12.25
CA VAL A 153 31.61 -5.23 12.46
C VAL A 153 31.45 -5.53 13.96
N PRO A 154 30.50 -4.89 14.67
CA PRO A 154 30.28 -5.10 16.10
C PRO A 154 30.03 -6.57 16.44
N GLN A 155 30.54 -7.06 17.57
CA GLN A 155 30.43 -8.48 17.96
C GLN A 155 28.98 -8.95 18.09
N ASN A 156 28.08 -8.08 18.56
CA ASN A 156 26.64 -8.36 18.64
C ASN A 156 25.96 -8.43 17.26
N GLU A 157 26.57 -7.86 16.22
CA GLU A 157 26.05 -7.90 14.85
C GLU A 157 26.55 -9.12 14.08
N ILE A 158 27.70 -9.72 14.41
CA ILE A 158 28.25 -10.88 13.70
C ILE A 158 27.23 -12.02 13.50
N PRO A 159 26.40 -12.40 14.50
CA PRO A 159 25.36 -13.42 14.31
C PRO A 159 24.32 -13.04 13.25
N SER A 160 24.06 -11.74 13.04
CA SER A 160 23.11 -11.20 12.06
C SER A 160 23.73 -11.00 10.66
N ALA A 161 25.06 -11.14 10.52
CA ALA A 161 25.80 -10.80 9.31
C ALA A 161 25.26 -11.50 8.06
N LEU A 162 24.96 -12.80 8.16
CA LEU A 162 24.38 -13.55 7.07
C LEU A 162 23.08 -12.91 6.56
N ARG A 163 22.16 -12.61 7.49
CA ARG A 163 20.86 -12.01 7.17
C ARG A 163 21.01 -10.66 6.48
N ARG A 164 21.93 -9.83 6.99
CA ARG A 164 22.20 -8.49 6.44
C ARG A 164 22.83 -8.56 5.05
N ILE A 165 23.81 -9.43 4.87
CA ILE A 165 24.49 -9.61 3.58
C ILE A 165 23.51 -10.10 2.52
N ILE A 166 22.66 -11.09 2.82
CA ILE A 166 21.64 -11.56 1.87
C ILE A 166 20.71 -10.42 1.45
N ARG A 167 20.20 -9.64 2.41
CA ARG A 167 19.38 -8.46 2.13
C ARG A 167 20.06 -7.51 1.14
N TYR A 168 21.33 -7.16 1.39
CA TYR A 168 22.08 -6.24 0.51
C TYR A 168 22.30 -6.83 -0.89
N VAL A 169 22.53 -8.15 -0.99
CA VAL A 169 22.63 -8.86 -2.27
C VAL A 169 21.30 -8.81 -3.02
N ILE A 170 20.17 -9.13 -2.39
CA ILE A 170 18.84 -9.12 -3.01
C ILE A 170 18.49 -7.73 -3.53
N ASN A 171 18.69 -6.70 -2.69
CA ASN A 171 18.42 -5.29 -3.03
C ASN A 171 19.44 -4.70 -4.03
N ASN A 172 20.51 -5.42 -4.37
CA ASN A 172 21.59 -4.94 -5.23
C ASN A 172 22.26 -3.65 -4.71
N GLU A 173 22.47 -3.57 -3.39
CA GLU A 173 23.02 -2.38 -2.73
C GLU A 173 24.50 -2.20 -3.07
N LYS A 174 24.80 -1.23 -3.94
CA LYS A 174 26.19 -0.91 -4.33
C LYS A 174 26.96 -0.25 -3.19
N GLU A 175 26.29 0.55 -2.38
CA GLU A 175 26.85 1.28 -1.26
C GLU A 175 25.88 1.26 -0.09
N LEU A 176 26.41 1.18 1.13
CA LEU A 176 25.64 1.32 2.36
C LEU A 176 25.76 2.74 2.91
N PRO A 177 24.77 3.23 3.67
CA PRO A 177 24.93 4.49 4.39
C PRO A 177 26.08 4.38 5.38
N GLY A 178 26.82 5.48 5.59
CA GLY A 178 27.96 5.54 6.51
C GLY A 178 27.62 5.23 7.97
N THR A 179 26.33 5.31 8.34
CA THR A 179 25.80 4.94 9.65
C THR A 179 25.60 3.43 9.83
N SER A 180 25.72 2.63 8.76
CA SER A 180 25.57 1.18 8.83
C SER A 180 26.74 0.55 9.59
N PRO A 181 26.50 -0.37 10.55
CA PRO A 181 27.54 -1.17 11.19
C PRO A 181 28.37 -2.00 10.20
N TYR A 182 27.84 -2.21 9.00
CA TYR A 182 28.47 -2.97 7.92
C TYR A 182 29.11 -2.09 6.86
N TYR A 183 29.11 -0.75 7.00
CA TYR A 183 29.58 0.17 5.96
C TYR A 183 30.99 -0.15 5.47
N HIS A 184 31.96 -0.22 6.38
CA HIS A 184 33.36 -0.48 6.03
C HIS A 184 33.58 -1.90 5.49
N PHE A 185 32.86 -2.88 6.06
CA PHE A 185 32.88 -4.27 5.58
C PHE A 185 32.37 -4.36 4.14
N TRP A 186 31.21 -3.77 3.87
CA TRP A 186 30.58 -3.76 2.55
C TRP A 186 31.40 -2.97 1.53
N LYS A 187 32.05 -1.88 1.94
CA LYS A 187 32.97 -1.15 1.08
C LYS A 187 34.14 -2.04 0.60
N LYS A 188 34.62 -2.97 1.43
CA LYS A 188 35.73 -3.88 1.09
C LYS A 188 35.28 -5.15 0.35
N TYR A 189 34.15 -5.74 0.75
CA TYR A 189 33.71 -7.06 0.27
C TYR A 189 32.36 -7.06 -0.46
N GLY A 190 31.66 -5.93 -0.55
CA GLY A 190 30.34 -5.84 -1.17
C GLY A 190 30.35 -6.26 -2.64
N THR A 191 31.36 -5.86 -3.41
CA THR A 191 31.52 -6.29 -4.80
C THR A 191 31.70 -7.81 -4.94
N HIS A 192 32.31 -8.46 -3.95
CA HIS A 192 32.45 -9.91 -3.92
C HIS A 192 31.09 -10.59 -3.74
N PHE A 193 30.27 -10.10 -2.80
CA PHE A 193 28.92 -10.62 -2.57
C PHE A 193 27.95 -10.30 -3.72
N LEU A 194 28.07 -9.15 -4.36
CA LEU A 194 27.22 -8.80 -5.50
C LEU A 194 27.43 -9.71 -6.71
N LYS A 195 28.63 -10.27 -6.90
CA LYS A 195 28.90 -11.27 -7.96
C LYS A 195 28.10 -12.56 -7.80
N ILE A 196 27.55 -12.84 -6.61
CA ILE A 196 26.67 -13.98 -6.40
C ILE A 196 25.44 -13.90 -7.30
N ARG A 197 24.98 -12.68 -7.62
CA ARG A 197 23.86 -12.44 -8.53
C ARG A 197 24.14 -12.86 -9.98
N GLU A 198 25.42 -13.07 -10.33
CA GLU A 198 25.87 -13.49 -11.66
C GLU A 198 25.89 -15.02 -11.81
N ARG A 199 25.69 -15.78 -10.72
CA ARG A 199 25.57 -17.24 -10.80
C ARG A 199 24.28 -17.61 -11.53
N ASP A 200 24.35 -18.61 -12.41
CA ASP A 200 23.25 -18.97 -13.31
C ASP A 200 21.94 -19.23 -12.55
N GLU A 201 21.99 -19.99 -11.46
CA GLU A 201 20.83 -20.33 -10.65
C GLU A 201 20.17 -19.10 -10.01
N ILE A 202 20.95 -18.13 -9.57
CA ILE A 202 20.45 -16.91 -8.91
C ILE A 202 19.98 -15.89 -9.96
N ALA A 203 20.67 -15.79 -11.09
CA ALA A 203 20.28 -14.95 -12.21
C ALA A 203 18.90 -15.37 -12.78
N ILE A 204 18.63 -16.69 -12.84
CA ILE A 204 17.32 -17.23 -13.23
C ILE A 204 16.23 -16.75 -12.27
N GLU A 205 16.41 -16.93 -10.96
CA GLU A 205 15.41 -16.53 -9.96
C GLU A 205 15.23 -15.00 -9.91
N LEU A 206 16.30 -14.22 -10.06
CA LEU A 206 16.22 -12.76 -10.17
C LEU A 206 15.43 -12.33 -11.42
N ASN A 207 15.62 -12.99 -12.55
CA ASN A 207 14.84 -12.72 -13.77
C ASN A 207 13.36 -13.04 -13.59
N VAL A 208 13.01 -14.12 -12.88
CA VAL A 208 11.62 -14.42 -12.52
C VAL A 208 11.05 -13.32 -11.63
N MET A 209 11.78 -12.92 -10.58
CA MET A 209 11.39 -11.82 -9.70
C MET A 209 11.18 -10.51 -10.48
N TYR A 210 12.06 -10.17 -11.43
CA TYR A 210 11.89 -8.97 -12.27
C TYR A 210 10.64 -9.02 -13.14
N LYS A 211 10.31 -10.17 -13.73
CA LYS A 211 9.05 -10.34 -14.46
C LYS A 211 7.83 -10.18 -13.56
N VAL A 212 7.90 -10.67 -12.32
CA VAL A 212 6.82 -10.48 -11.34
C VAL A 212 6.69 -9.01 -10.96
N LEU A 213 7.80 -8.28 -10.80
CA LEU A 213 7.77 -6.83 -10.54
C LEU A 213 7.08 -6.05 -11.68
N ASP A 214 7.35 -6.41 -12.94
CA ASP A 214 6.70 -5.80 -14.09
C ASP A 214 5.17 -6.02 -14.10
N MET A 215 4.69 -7.09 -13.46
CA MET A 215 3.26 -7.33 -13.23
C MET A 215 2.72 -6.60 -11.99
N VAL A 216 3.48 -6.54 -10.91
CA VAL A 216 3.05 -5.93 -9.63
C VAL A 216 2.91 -4.42 -9.74
N ILE A 217 3.89 -3.75 -10.35
CA ILE A 217 3.94 -2.27 -10.46
C ILE A 217 2.65 -1.67 -11.03
N PRO A 218 2.16 -2.08 -12.22
CA PRO A 218 0.95 -1.49 -12.79
C PRO A 218 -0.28 -1.74 -11.92
N GLU A 219 -0.35 -2.88 -11.23
CA GLU A 219 -1.50 -3.25 -10.40
C GLU A 219 -1.57 -2.42 -9.13
N VAL A 220 -0.43 -2.25 -8.43
CA VAL A 220 -0.32 -1.32 -7.28
C VAL A 220 -0.67 0.10 -7.72
N GLN A 221 -0.20 0.54 -8.90
CA GLN A 221 -0.51 1.85 -9.46
C GLN A 221 -2.00 2.04 -9.74
N ILE A 222 -2.66 1.06 -10.37
CA ILE A 222 -4.08 1.11 -10.70
C ILE A 222 -4.90 1.14 -9.41
N PHE A 223 -4.55 0.30 -8.44
CA PHE A 223 -5.27 0.27 -7.17
C PHE A 223 -5.13 1.60 -6.43
N ASN A 224 -3.90 2.11 -6.28
CA ASN A 224 -3.68 3.37 -5.58
C ASN A 224 -4.42 4.54 -6.27
N LYS A 225 -4.32 4.64 -7.60
CA LYS A 225 -5.02 5.67 -8.38
C LYS A 225 -6.54 5.63 -8.13
N LYS A 226 -7.17 4.46 -8.22
CA LYS A 226 -8.61 4.32 -7.99
C LYS A 226 -9.00 4.65 -6.56
N LEU A 227 -8.16 4.31 -5.59
CA LEU A 227 -8.39 4.62 -4.18
C LEU A 227 -8.31 6.13 -3.92
N LEU A 228 -7.33 6.82 -4.50
CA LEU A 228 -7.20 8.28 -4.42
C LEU A 228 -8.38 9.01 -5.08
N GLU A 229 -8.79 8.58 -6.29
CA GLU A 229 -9.97 9.13 -6.97
C GLU A 229 -11.25 8.97 -6.14
N LEU A 230 -11.43 7.82 -5.48
CA LEU A 230 -12.55 7.60 -4.56
C LEU A 230 -12.45 8.51 -3.33
N THR A 231 -11.28 8.61 -2.71
CA THR A 231 -11.02 9.47 -1.57
C THR A 231 -11.41 10.91 -1.87
N GLU A 232 -10.90 11.48 -2.97
CA GLU A 232 -11.22 12.85 -3.40
C GLU A 232 -12.70 13.05 -3.71
N LYS A 233 -13.35 12.03 -4.30
CA LYS A 233 -14.78 12.08 -4.58
C LYS A 233 -15.59 12.15 -3.28
N LEU A 234 -15.31 11.25 -2.32
CA LEU A 234 -16.03 11.17 -1.06
C LEU A 234 -15.79 12.41 -0.20
N MET A 235 -14.56 12.91 -0.12
CA MET A 235 -14.26 14.15 0.60
C MET A 235 -15.07 15.35 0.06
N ARG A 236 -15.17 15.49 -1.27
CA ARG A 236 -16.00 16.52 -1.90
C ARG A 236 -17.49 16.31 -1.68
N GLU A 237 -17.98 15.09 -1.85
CA GLU A 237 -19.41 14.76 -1.81
C GLU A 237 -20.02 14.92 -0.41
N TYR A 238 -19.23 14.67 0.63
CA TYR A 238 -19.64 14.72 2.04
C TYR A 238 -19.05 15.92 2.81
N HIS A 239 -18.35 16.82 2.11
CA HIS A 239 -17.70 18.01 2.68
C HIS A 239 -16.80 17.67 3.88
N ILE A 240 -15.99 16.62 3.73
CA ILE A 240 -15.04 16.16 4.76
C ILE A 240 -13.69 16.81 4.48
N THR A 241 -13.11 17.42 5.50
CA THR A 241 -11.79 18.08 5.40
C THR A 241 -10.66 17.15 5.83
N ALA A 242 -9.44 17.43 5.38
CA ALA A 242 -8.27 16.68 5.82
C ALA A 242 -8.01 16.88 7.33
N GLU A 243 -8.23 18.10 7.83
CA GLU A 243 -8.13 18.47 9.24
C GLU A 243 -9.08 17.64 10.11
N GLU A 244 -10.35 17.49 9.71
CA GLU A 244 -11.33 16.66 10.42
C GLU A 244 -10.85 15.21 10.55
N LEU A 245 -10.35 14.62 9.47
CA LEU A 245 -9.82 13.26 9.50
C LEU A 245 -8.57 13.16 10.38
N ARG A 246 -7.69 14.16 10.34
CA ARG A 246 -6.50 14.19 11.21
C ARG A 246 -6.88 14.28 12.68
N GLU A 247 -7.90 15.05 13.05
CA GLU A 247 -8.35 15.16 14.44
C GLU A 247 -8.95 13.87 14.97
N LEU A 248 -9.74 13.17 14.15
CA LEU A 248 -10.43 11.94 14.55
C LEU A 248 -9.53 10.71 14.61
N PHE A 249 -8.45 10.69 13.82
CA PHE A 249 -7.56 9.54 13.67
C PHE A 249 -6.11 9.85 14.05
N LYS A 250 -5.88 10.78 14.99
CA LYS A 250 -4.53 10.96 15.55
C LYS A 250 -4.09 9.64 16.20
N PRO A 251 -2.83 9.19 15.96
CA PRO A 251 -2.28 8.11 16.76
C PRO A 251 -2.27 8.56 18.22
N GLU A 252 -2.86 7.75 19.11
CA GLU A 252 -2.71 7.93 20.55
C GLU A 252 -1.21 7.82 20.88
N GLU A 253 -0.65 8.87 21.49
CA GLU A 253 0.77 8.94 21.90
C GLU A 253 1.10 7.97 23.04
#